data_AF-A0A7D9EWE0-F1
#
_entry.id   AF-A0A7D9EWE0-F1
#
_cell.length_a   1.000
_cell.length_b   1.000
_cell.length_c   1.000
_cell.angle_alpha   90.00
_cell.angle_beta   90.00
_cell.angle_gamma   90.00
#
_symmetry.space_group_name_H-M   'P 1'
#
loop_
_entity.id
_entity.type
_entity.pdbx_description
1 polymer ?
#
loop_
_entity_poly.entity_id
_entity_poly.type
_entity_poly.pdbx_seq_one_letter_code
_entity_poly.pdbx_strand_id
1 'polypeptide(L)'
;MPRFYIDEKTFWASLCSIEPCVNNGTCREHNDDITCTCASGFTGKRCEAKIIVNTTNEYVYSDEAKRIKLPGFLKRVQDAYYEYNRNALPWAPREEDDDFVERLKNRHLPYNATPAYLKAKTDGAFELLNEINSTVLDENKMTPREVKALEQVKHFLRTVFGSPFDENFYNGDWMLGPNHFCWQAICSIAFDIGAYAYYVKPKNFDDAEKMIEKILLNKQSITQYMANMQLGVKTGMVRSKFNCISGIDAFKQKFPKISADNDPNAVLSEWFVQGYIGAEFTKSFSKADRDKWVDRYNKTFMQSVNDDLIEGIGQPIVDLIKYMENEHLRHCLPRDVASGIAELPVQFIYVDGNATNNRTTRRLPITGEILDGKKSYKNILPYFTTSEITPERINEIGQQRLKALYPQIIAIAKNVTGKSNEAEAVTAFRKILTNQSSFYNDAPFPQIESNSTAHKRCTDLAKARKYCPER
;
A
#
# COMPACT_ATOMS: atom_id res chain seq x y z
N MET A 1 -13.67 5.67 -9.01
CA MET A 1 -14.68 5.66 -10.10
C MET A 1 -15.89 6.44 -9.63
N PRO A 2 -16.50 7.21 -10.53
CA PRO A 2 -17.78 6.74 -11.02
C PRO A 2 -17.82 6.66 -12.55
N ARG A 3 -18.32 5.53 -13.06
CA ARG A 3 -18.90 5.42 -14.40
C ARG A 3 -20.32 5.96 -14.32
N PHE A 4 -20.65 6.94 -15.15
CA PHE A 4 -22.03 7.29 -15.46
C PHE A 4 -22.31 6.97 -16.93
N TYR A 5 -23.31 6.14 -17.17
CA TYR A 5 -23.98 5.96 -18.45
C TYR A 5 -25.25 6.81 -18.42
N ILE A 6 -25.35 7.83 -19.26
CA ILE A 6 -26.62 8.46 -19.67
C ILE A 6 -26.49 8.86 -21.16
N ASP A 7 -27.38 8.28 -21.97
CA ASP A 7 -27.98 8.73 -23.24
C ASP A 7 -27.12 8.95 -24.52
N GLU A 8 -27.52 8.24 -25.58
CA GLU A 8 -27.03 8.33 -26.95
C GLU A 8 -27.57 9.59 -27.63
N LYS A 9 -26.87 10.72 -27.48
CA LYS A 9 -26.72 11.85 -28.46
C LYS A 9 -26.36 13.18 -27.77
N THR A 10 -25.35 13.19 -26.92
CA THR A 10 -24.68 14.44 -26.53
C THR A 10 -23.20 14.31 -26.84
N PHE A 11 -22.74 15.21 -27.70
CA PHE A 11 -21.35 15.32 -28.15
C PHE A 11 -20.46 15.52 -26.92
N TRP A 12 -19.68 14.50 -26.55
CA TRP A 12 -18.58 14.68 -25.59
C TRP A 12 -17.53 15.52 -26.31
N ALA A 13 -17.58 16.84 -26.10
CA ALA A 13 -16.48 17.69 -26.49
C ALA A 13 -15.26 17.25 -25.68
N SER A 14 -14.26 16.71 -26.38
CA SER A 14 -12.93 16.40 -25.84
C SER A 14 -12.47 17.55 -24.94
N LEU A 15 -12.01 17.29 -23.71
CA LEU A 15 -11.38 18.29 -22.84
C LEU A 15 -10.18 19.01 -23.51
N CYS A 16 -9.58 18.44 -24.54
CA CYS A 16 -8.58 19.09 -25.38
C CYS A 16 -9.16 20.12 -26.37
N SER A 17 -10.48 20.09 -26.65
CA SER A 17 -11.14 21.04 -27.55
C SER A 17 -11.23 22.47 -26.99
N ILE A 18 -11.07 22.66 -25.68
CA ILE A 18 -10.98 23.98 -25.04
C ILE A 18 -9.54 24.54 -25.00
N GLU A 19 -8.63 23.93 -25.76
CA GLU A 19 -7.21 24.29 -25.88
C GLU A 19 -6.54 24.58 -24.52
N PRO A 20 -6.56 23.62 -23.58
CA PRO A 20 -6.08 23.89 -22.23
C PRO A 20 -4.55 24.04 -22.16
N CYS A 21 -3.81 23.48 -23.12
CA CYS A 21 -2.35 23.59 -23.17
C CYS A 21 -1.94 24.86 -23.94
N VAL A 22 -1.20 25.75 -23.30
CA VAL A 22 -0.66 26.96 -23.91
C VAL A 22 0.77 26.72 -24.43
N ASN A 23 1.37 27.72 -25.09
CA ASN A 23 2.77 27.69 -25.54
C ASN A 23 3.16 26.44 -26.35
N ASN A 24 2.32 26.07 -27.32
CA ASN A 24 2.54 24.90 -28.19
C ASN A 24 2.55 23.54 -27.47
N GLY A 25 1.96 23.45 -26.27
CA GLY A 25 1.77 22.18 -25.57
C GLY A 25 0.77 21.26 -26.30
N THR A 26 1.08 19.96 -26.38
CA THR A 26 0.17 18.95 -26.94
C THR A 26 -0.74 18.39 -25.85
N CYS A 27 -2.05 18.52 -26.03
CA CYS A 27 -3.03 17.99 -25.09
C CYS A 27 -3.25 16.48 -25.29
N ARG A 28 -3.29 15.73 -24.19
CA ARG A 28 -3.69 14.32 -24.15
C ARG A 28 -4.73 14.11 -23.06
N GLU A 29 -5.80 13.41 -23.40
CA GLU A 29 -6.86 13.04 -22.46
C GLU A 29 -6.62 11.68 -21.81
N HIS A 30 -6.90 11.59 -20.52
CA HIS A 30 -6.91 10.37 -19.74
C HIS A 30 -8.17 10.30 -18.88
N ASN A 31 -9.17 9.54 -19.33
CA ASN A 31 -10.48 9.40 -18.67
C ASN A 31 -11.12 10.78 -18.42
N ASP A 32 -10.98 11.34 -17.20
CA ASP A 32 -11.57 12.60 -16.74
C ASP A 32 -10.51 13.72 -16.51
N ASP A 33 -9.24 13.50 -16.86
CA ASP A 33 -8.15 14.48 -16.69
C ASP A 33 -7.42 14.75 -18.01
N ILE A 34 -6.73 15.90 -18.06
CA ILE A 34 -5.90 16.33 -19.18
C ILE A 34 -4.44 16.39 -18.78
N THR A 35 -3.57 15.91 -19.65
CA THR A 35 -2.12 16.06 -19.52
C THR A 35 -1.57 16.84 -20.70
N CYS A 36 -0.91 17.96 -20.41
CA CYS A 36 -0.20 18.73 -21.42
C CYS A 36 1.24 18.24 -21.55
N THR A 37 1.62 17.83 -22.76
CA THR A 37 3.02 17.60 -23.12
C THR A 37 3.60 18.90 -23.64
N CYS A 38 4.47 19.54 -22.86
CA CYS A 38 4.98 20.86 -23.21
C CYS A 38 6.02 20.83 -24.32
N ALA A 39 5.95 21.83 -25.21
CA ALA A 39 7.00 22.09 -26.17
C ALA A 39 8.31 22.42 -25.45
N SER A 40 9.44 22.14 -26.12
CA SER A 40 10.77 22.40 -25.57
C SER A 40 10.91 23.85 -25.13
N GLY A 41 11.40 24.07 -23.91
CA GLY A 41 11.48 25.40 -23.31
C GLY A 41 10.24 25.83 -22.51
N PHE A 42 9.25 24.96 -22.29
CA PHE A 42 8.06 25.25 -21.47
C PHE A 42 7.73 24.12 -20.49
N THR A 43 7.08 24.46 -19.37
CA THR A 43 6.68 23.57 -18.26
C THR A 43 5.43 24.11 -17.56
N GLY A 44 4.94 23.42 -16.54
CA GLY A 44 3.67 23.72 -15.86
C GLY A 44 2.52 22.85 -16.37
N LYS A 45 1.39 22.81 -15.61
CA LYS A 45 0.26 21.90 -15.90
C LYS A 45 -0.37 22.19 -17.27
N ARG A 46 -0.32 23.45 -17.70
CA ARG A 46 -0.82 23.94 -18.98
C ARG A 46 0.31 24.41 -19.89
N CYS A 47 1.58 24.13 -19.57
CA CYS A 47 2.75 24.66 -20.27
C CYS A 47 2.91 26.18 -20.19
N GLU A 48 2.36 26.79 -19.15
CA GLU A 48 2.32 28.24 -18.92
C GLU A 48 3.68 28.84 -18.49
N ALA A 49 4.59 28.02 -17.98
CA ALA A 49 5.88 28.48 -17.47
C ALA A 49 6.99 28.26 -18.51
N LYS A 50 7.75 29.30 -18.84
CA LYS A 50 8.93 29.17 -19.70
C LYS A 50 10.10 28.61 -18.90
N ILE A 51 10.73 27.56 -19.43
CA ILE A 51 12.00 27.04 -18.92
C ILE A 51 13.07 28.05 -19.33
N ILE A 52 13.56 28.82 -18.34
CA ILE A 52 14.76 29.63 -18.52
C ILE A 52 15.94 28.66 -18.44
N VAL A 53 16.35 28.12 -19.58
CA VAL A 53 17.56 27.31 -19.70
C VAL A 53 18.74 28.28 -19.72
N ASN A 54 19.40 28.46 -18.56
CA ASN A 54 20.80 28.90 -18.59
C ASN A 54 21.60 27.73 -19.20
N THR A 55 22.46 28.01 -20.17
CA THR A 55 23.18 27.02 -21.00
C THR A 55 24.23 26.16 -20.26
N THR A 56 24.08 26.01 -18.95
CA THR A 56 24.72 24.98 -18.13
C THR A 56 23.59 24.24 -17.42
N ASN A 57 23.19 23.09 -17.98
CA ASN A 57 22.13 22.25 -17.42
C ASN A 57 22.65 21.45 -16.20
N GLU A 58 23.45 22.08 -15.36
CA GLU A 58 23.89 21.55 -14.08
C GLU A 58 22.95 22.16 -13.03
N TYR A 59 22.23 21.31 -12.29
CA TYR A 59 21.50 21.78 -11.11
C TYR A 59 22.54 22.26 -10.09
N VAL A 60 22.83 23.55 -10.09
CA VAL A 60 23.83 24.12 -9.20
C VAL A 60 23.23 24.21 -7.80
N TYR A 61 23.64 23.28 -6.94
CA TYR A 61 23.34 23.35 -5.51
C TYR A 61 23.92 24.64 -4.90
N SER A 62 23.23 25.20 -3.92
CA SER A 62 23.72 26.31 -3.11
C SER A 62 25.03 25.96 -2.41
N ASP A 63 25.81 26.97 -2.04
CA ASP A 63 27.06 26.75 -1.31
C ASP A 63 26.81 26.04 0.02
N GLU A 64 25.67 26.31 0.65
CA GLU A 64 25.25 25.63 1.87
C GLU A 64 24.93 24.15 1.60
N ALA A 65 24.14 23.84 0.56
CA ALA A 65 23.83 22.48 0.18
C ALA A 65 25.09 21.67 -0.21
N LYS A 66 26.06 22.32 -0.88
CA LYS A 66 27.38 21.74 -1.16
C LYS A 66 28.17 21.49 0.12
N ARG A 67 28.20 22.47 1.04
CA ARG A 67 28.91 22.38 2.33
C ARG A 67 28.42 21.19 3.16
N ILE A 68 27.10 20.99 3.23
CA ILE A 68 26.51 19.85 3.95
C ILE A 68 26.49 18.55 3.13
N LYS A 69 26.99 18.57 1.89
CA LYS A 69 26.99 17.42 0.97
C LYS A 69 25.58 16.84 0.73
N LEU A 70 24.56 17.70 0.67
CA LEU A 70 23.16 17.31 0.45
C LEU A 70 22.95 16.36 -0.74
N PRO A 71 23.58 16.56 -1.93
CA PRO A 71 23.37 15.67 -3.07
C PRO A 71 23.84 14.24 -2.78
N GLY A 72 25.01 14.12 -2.14
CA GLY A 72 25.57 12.84 -1.73
C GLY A 72 24.72 12.17 -0.65
N PHE A 73 24.20 12.95 0.31
CA PHE A 73 23.26 12.45 1.31
C PHE A 73 21.99 11.88 0.66
N LEU A 74 21.36 12.61 -0.25
CA LEU A 74 20.17 12.15 -0.97
C LEU A 74 20.41 10.86 -1.76
N LYS A 75 21.57 10.74 -2.42
CA LYS A 75 21.97 9.51 -3.11
C LYS A 75 22.14 8.34 -2.13
N ARG A 76 22.79 8.53 -0.98
CA ARG A 76 22.90 7.48 0.05
C ARG A 76 21.55 7.06 0.61
N VAL A 77 20.61 7.98 0.79
CA VAL A 77 19.24 7.65 1.21
C VAL A 77 18.54 6.81 0.15
N GLN A 78 18.68 7.15 -1.12
CA GLN A 78 18.14 6.35 -2.23
C GLN A 78 18.77 4.95 -2.27
N ASP A 79 20.08 4.84 -2.14
CA ASP A 79 20.79 3.57 -2.16
C ASP A 79 20.39 2.69 -0.96
N ALA A 80 20.27 3.30 0.24
CA ALA A 80 19.76 2.63 1.42
C ALA A 80 18.32 2.15 1.24
N TYR A 81 17.45 2.95 0.61
CA TYR A 81 16.08 2.54 0.32
C TYR A 81 16.06 1.25 -0.51
N TYR A 82 16.81 1.18 -1.61
CA TYR A 82 16.81 -0.01 -2.47
C TYR A 82 17.57 -1.20 -1.88
N GLU A 83 18.50 -0.98 -0.95
CA GLU A 83 19.12 -2.05 -0.18
C GLU A 83 18.15 -2.69 0.81
N TYR A 84 17.34 -1.86 1.50
CA TYR A 84 16.31 -2.31 2.45
C TYR A 84 14.93 -2.56 1.82
N ASN A 85 14.78 -2.39 0.50
CA ASN A 85 13.57 -2.69 -0.24
C ASN A 85 13.93 -3.34 -1.59
N ARG A 86 14.62 -4.48 -1.53
CA ARG A 86 15.07 -5.18 -2.75
C ARG A 86 13.93 -5.65 -3.64
N ASN A 87 12.75 -5.87 -3.04
CA ASN A 87 11.52 -6.12 -3.78
C ASN A 87 11.14 -4.93 -4.66
N ALA A 88 11.48 -3.70 -4.26
CA ALA A 88 11.21 -2.45 -4.98
C ALA A 88 12.22 -2.14 -6.11
N LEU A 89 13.26 -2.95 -6.31
CA LEU A 89 14.27 -2.73 -7.36
C LEU A 89 13.70 -2.61 -8.80
N PRO A 90 12.63 -3.32 -9.21
CA PRO A 90 12.00 -3.13 -10.52
C PRO A 90 11.50 -1.70 -10.79
N TRP A 91 11.32 -0.90 -9.74
CA TRP A 91 10.93 0.52 -9.83
C TRP A 91 12.08 1.48 -9.52
N ALA A 92 13.30 0.97 -9.41
CA ALA A 92 14.47 1.81 -9.25
C ALA A 92 14.72 2.68 -10.50
N PRO A 93 15.17 3.93 -10.32
CA PRO A 93 15.62 4.76 -11.43
C PRO A 93 16.65 4.03 -12.29
N ARG A 94 16.64 4.34 -13.59
CA ARG A 94 17.66 3.87 -14.53
C ARG A 94 18.86 4.79 -14.42
N GLU A 95 20.03 4.21 -14.20
CA GLU A 95 21.31 4.92 -14.23
C GLU A 95 21.93 4.75 -15.62
N GLU A 96 22.65 5.76 -16.12
CA GLU A 96 23.12 5.83 -17.52
C GLU A 96 24.09 4.70 -17.91
N ASP A 97 24.70 4.02 -16.92
CA ASP A 97 25.70 2.95 -17.12
C ASP A 97 25.36 1.62 -16.42
N ASP A 98 24.12 1.45 -15.92
CA ASP A 98 23.73 0.24 -15.20
C ASP A 98 23.05 -0.78 -16.11
N ASP A 99 23.53 -2.03 -16.10
CA ASP A 99 22.77 -3.17 -16.63
C ASP A 99 21.61 -3.47 -15.68
N PHE A 100 20.54 -2.71 -15.86
CA PHE A 100 19.33 -2.77 -15.05
C PHE A 100 18.79 -4.20 -14.90
N VAL A 101 18.83 -5.00 -15.98
CA VAL A 101 18.30 -6.37 -15.94
C VAL A 101 19.22 -7.28 -15.15
N GLU A 102 20.53 -7.15 -15.32
CA GLU A 102 21.51 -7.93 -14.56
C GLU A 102 21.50 -7.56 -13.07
N ARG A 103 21.31 -6.27 -12.76
CA ARG A 103 21.09 -5.79 -11.39
C ARG A 103 19.85 -6.44 -10.77
N LEU A 104 18.73 -6.52 -11.50
CA LEU A 104 17.52 -7.19 -11.01
C LEU A 104 17.76 -8.67 -10.75
N LYS A 105 18.37 -9.40 -11.69
CA LYS A 105 18.67 -10.83 -11.53
C LYS A 105 19.46 -11.12 -10.25
N ASN A 106 20.46 -10.29 -9.96
CA ASN A 106 21.40 -10.54 -8.87
C ASN A 106 20.95 -9.96 -7.53
N ARG A 107 20.24 -8.82 -7.51
CA ARG A 107 19.90 -8.11 -6.26
C ARG A 107 18.44 -8.19 -5.85
N HIS A 108 17.51 -8.48 -6.76
CA HIS A 108 16.09 -8.59 -6.40
C HIS A 108 15.85 -9.73 -5.42
N LEU A 109 15.05 -9.46 -4.39
CA LEU A 109 14.50 -10.46 -3.48
C LEU A 109 13.03 -10.12 -3.20
N PRO A 110 12.17 -11.11 -2.95
CA PRO A 110 10.83 -10.87 -2.42
C PRO A 110 10.86 -10.06 -1.12
N TYR A 111 9.71 -9.48 -0.75
CA TYR A 111 9.56 -8.76 0.51
C TYR A 111 10.04 -9.61 1.70
N ASN A 112 10.84 -9.03 2.59
CA ASN A 112 11.38 -9.74 3.74
C ASN A 112 10.67 -9.30 5.02
N ALA A 113 9.75 -10.13 5.50
CA ALA A 113 8.97 -9.88 6.71
C ALA A 113 9.70 -10.25 8.01
N THR A 114 10.97 -10.69 7.98
CA THR A 114 11.62 -11.17 9.21
C THR A 114 11.83 -10.02 10.21
N PRO A 115 11.62 -10.25 11.53
CA PRO A 115 11.83 -9.20 12.54
C PRO A 115 13.24 -8.61 12.54
N ALA A 116 14.26 -9.43 12.24
CA ALA A 116 15.65 -8.96 12.13
C ALA A 116 15.84 -7.99 10.95
N TYR A 117 15.22 -8.27 9.81
CA TYR A 117 15.27 -7.40 8.65
C TYR A 117 14.53 -6.09 8.88
N LEU A 118 13.29 -6.15 9.41
CA LEU A 118 12.52 -4.94 9.76
C LEU A 118 13.29 -4.06 10.74
N LYS A 119 13.96 -4.66 11.72
CA LYS A 119 14.83 -3.92 12.66
C LYS A 119 15.98 -3.25 11.94
N ALA A 120 16.75 -3.98 11.11
CA ALA A 120 17.86 -3.42 10.36
C ALA A 120 17.43 -2.28 9.43
N LYS A 121 16.29 -2.42 8.75
CA LYS A 121 15.69 -1.38 7.92
C LYS A 121 15.31 -0.14 8.73
N THR A 122 14.67 -0.33 9.88
CA THR A 122 14.25 0.77 10.76
C THR A 122 15.47 1.51 11.31
N ASP A 123 16.46 0.78 11.79
CA ASP A 123 17.71 1.35 12.33
C ASP A 123 18.45 2.13 11.24
N GLY A 124 18.62 1.56 10.04
CA GLY A 124 19.28 2.26 8.93
C GLY A 124 18.57 3.56 8.51
N ALA A 125 17.24 3.57 8.51
CA ALA A 125 16.47 4.79 8.26
C ALA A 125 16.68 5.84 9.37
N PHE A 126 16.71 5.42 10.63
CA PHE A 126 16.90 6.30 11.78
C PHE A 126 18.34 6.81 11.90
N GLU A 127 19.35 6.03 11.52
CA GLU A 127 20.74 6.46 11.45
C GLU A 127 20.90 7.62 10.45
N LEU A 128 20.35 7.47 9.24
CA LEU A 128 20.35 8.54 8.23
C LEU A 128 19.56 9.77 8.70
N LEU A 129 18.42 9.57 9.37
CA LEU A 129 17.62 10.66 9.91
C LEU A 129 18.38 11.42 11.01
N ASN A 130 19.07 10.69 11.89
CA ASN A 130 19.87 11.28 12.96
C ASN A 130 21.08 12.03 12.39
N GLU A 131 21.73 11.50 11.34
CA GLU A 131 22.82 12.19 10.64
C GLU A 131 22.36 13.57 10.14
N ILE A 132 21.26 13.62 9.38
CA ILE A 132 20.80 14.89 8.80
C ILE A 132 20.23 15.86 9.84
N ASN A 133 19.55 15.35 10.88
CA ASN A 133 19.05 16.20 11.97
C ASN A 133 20.18 16.76 12.84
N SER A 134 21.32 16.07 12.93
CA SER A 134 22.50 16.54 13.67
C SER A 134 23.41 17.43 12.84
N THR A 135 23.12 17.60 11.55
CA THR A 135 23.91 18.44 10.65
C THR A 135 23.60 19.91 10.90
N VAL A 136 24.60 20.68 11.30
CA VAL A 136 24.47 22.15 11.41
C VAL A 136 24.29 22.72 10.02
N LEU A 137 23.16 23.38 9.78
CA LEU A 137 22.79 24.00 8.50
C LEU A 137 22.03 25.32 8.69
N ASP A 138 22.08 26.18 7.69
CA ASP A 138 21.36 27.46 7.61
C ASP A 138 20.41 27.46 6.41
N GLU A 139 19.13 27.17 6.65
CA GLU A 139 18.11 27.06 5.60
C GLU A 139 17.94 28.36 4.79
N ASN A 140 18.29 29.52 5.35
CA ASN A 140 18.22 30.80 4.64
C ASN A 140 19.27 30.92 3.52
N LYS A 141 20.32 30.09 3.56
CA LYS A 141 21.36 30.01 2.54
C LYS A 141 21.08 28.92 1.49
N MET A 142 19.97 28.21 1.62
CA MET A 142 19.55 27.17 0.70
C MET A 142 18.44 27.69 -0.21
N THR A 143 18.28 27.08 -1.38
CA THR A 143 17.16 27.38 -2.27
C THR A 143 15.87 26.74 -1.75
N PRO A 144 14.67 27.27 -2.09
CA PRO A 144 13.41 26.65 -1.67
C PRO A 144 13.27 25.17 -2.09
N ARG A 145 13.87 24.78 -3.22
CA ARG A 145 13.86 23.39 -3.69
C ARG A 145 14.72 22.48 -2.81
N GLU A 146 15.85 22.98 -2.34
CA GLU A 146 16.74 22.23 -1.44
C GLU A 146 16.13 22.08 -0.04
N VAL A 147 15.53 23.14 0.50
CA VAL A 147 14.79 23.08 1.78
C VAL A 147 13.64 22.09 1.67
N LYS A 148 12.88 22.12 0.56
CA LYS A 148 11.84 21.12 0.31
C LYS A 148 12.41 19.70 0.25
N ALA A 149 13.51 19.47 -0.47
CA ALA A 149 14.14 18.15 -0.56
C ALA A 149 14.61 17.66 0.81
N LEU A 150 15.17 18.55 1.64
CA LEU A 150 15.59 18.28 3.00
C LEU A 150 14.41 17.84 3.89
N GLU A 151 13.29 18.56 3.86
CA GLU A 151 12.12 18.19 4.65
C GLU A 151 11.44 16.91 4.15
N GLN A 152 11.40 16.71 2.82
CA GLN A 152 10.89 15.48 2.24
C GLN A 152 11.74 14.26 2.64
N VAL A 153 13.07 14.37 2.62
CA VAL A 153 13.93 13.24 2.99
C VAL A 153 13.87 12.94 4.49
N LYS A 154 13.78 13.96 5.35
CA LYS A 154 13.54 13.78 6.80
C LYS A 154 12.22 13.05 7.04
N HIS A 155 11.14 13.48 6.38
CA HIS A 155 9.83 12.83 6.50
C HIS A 155 9.84 11.39 5.99
N PHE A 156 10.47 11.16 4.84
CA PHE A 156 10.64 9.84 4.23
C PHE A 156 11.35 8.88 5.19
N LEU A 157 12.49 9.28 5.78
CA LEU A 157 13.24 8.47 6.73
C LEU A 157 12.48 8.25 8.05
N ARG A 158 11.82 9.29 8.60
CA ARG A 158 11.03 9.19 9.83
C ARG A 158 9.89 8.19 9.73
N THR A 159 9.29 8.10 8.55
CA THR A 159 8.20 7.16 8.24
C THR A 159 8.73 5.84 7.65
N VAL A 160 10.03 5.56 7.89
CA VAL A 160 10.80 4.37 7.51
C VAL A 160 10.81 4.08 6.00
N PHE A 161 11.22 5.09 5.24
CA PHE A 161 11.16 5.12 3.78
C PHE A 161 9.73 5.20 3.22
N GLY A 162 8.89 6.05 3.82
CA GLY A 162 7.58 6.38 3.28
C GLY A 162 6.52 5.29 3.45
N SER A 163 6.73 4.33 4.35
CA SER A 163 5.76 3.28 4.64
C SER A 163 5.30 3.36 6.10
N PRO A 164 4.10 3.92 6.35
CA PRO A 164 3.62 4.18 7.70
C PRO A 164 3.25 2.92 8.49
N PHE A 165 3.09 1.79 7.81
CA PHE A 165 2.63 0.54 8.39
C PHE A 165 3.60 -0.60 8.07
N ASP A 166 3.72 -1.53 9.00
CA ASP A 166 4.43 -2.80 8.89
C ASP A 166 5.96 -2.74 8.66
N GLU A 167 6.53 -1.56 8.39
CA GLU A 167 7.96 -1.42 8.09
C GLU A 167 8.78 -0.92 9.28
N ASN A 168 8.15 -0.21 10.23
CA ASN A 168 8.82 0.24 11.44
C ASN A 168 8.78 -0.87 12.51
N PHE A 169 9.93 -1.47 12.76
CA PHE A 169 10.09 -2.55 13.73
C PHE A 169 9.59 -2.17 15.13
N TYR A 170 9.91 -0.97 15.60
CA TYR A 170 9.62 -0.53 16.96
C TYR A 170 8.15 -0.19 17.20
N ASN A 171 7.37 0.02 16.12
CA ASN A 171 5.93 0.25 16.24
C ASN A 171 5.14 -1.04 16.54
N GLY A 172 5.68 -2.21 16.16
CA GLY A 172 5.07 -3.52 16.39
C GLY A 172 3.80 -3.80 15.58
N ASP A 173 3.35 -2.87 14.74
CA ASP A 173 2.13 -3.01 13.94
C ASP A 173 2.27 -4.03 12.81
N TRP A 174 3.50 -4.36 12.41
CA TRP A 174 3.84 -5.47 11.50
C TRP A 174 3.39 -6.87 11.99
N MET A 175 2.96 -6.99 13.25
CA MET A 175 2.37 -8.21 13.81
C MET A 175 0.83 -8.25 13.69
N LEU A 176 0.17 -7.15 13.31
CA LEU A 176 -1.29 -7.03 13.35
C LEU A 176 -2.00 -7.66 12.15
N GLY A 177 -1.27 -8.05 11.12
CA GLY A 177 -1.84 -8.52 9.86
C GLY A 177 -2.50 -7.41 9.03
N PRO A 178 -3.08 -7.78 7.88
CA PRO A 178 -3.69 -6.83 6.95
C PRO A 178 -4.84 -6.06 7.60
N ASN A 179 -5.04 -4.81 7.16
CA ASN A 179 -6.17 -3.98 7.59
C ASN A 179 -7.17 -3.76 6.44
N HIS A 180 -8.24 -3.01 6.70
CA HIS A 180 -9.28 -2.70 5.72
C HIS A 180 -8.76 -2.09 4.41
N PHE A 181 -7.66 -1.34 4.45
CA PHE A 181 -7.05 -0.74 3.26
C PHE A 181 -6.08 -1.68 2.54
N CYS A 182 -5.58 -2.70 3.24
CA CYS A 182 -4.54 -3.62 2.78
C CYS A 182 -3.35 -2.84 2.18
N TRP A 183 -2.81 -1.89 2.95
CA TRP A 183 -1.62 -1.10 2.60
C TRP A 183 -0.32 -1.74 3.10
N GLN A 184 -0.43 -2.83 3.86
CA GLN A 184 0.69 -3.64 4.32
C GLN A 184 1.45 -4.25 3.14
N ALA A 185 2.76 -4.45 3.27
CA ALA A 185 3.61 -4.98 2.21
C ALA A 185 3.11 -6.32 1.63
N ILE A 186 2.53 -7.20 2.46
CA ILE A 186 1.96 -8.47 2.01
C ILE A 186 0.86 -8.29 0.95
N CYS A 187 0.15 -7.16 0.98
CA CYS A 187 -0.94 -6.84 0.05
C CYS A 187 -0.43 -6.32 -1.30
N SER A 188 0.87 -6.02 -1.39
CA SER A 188 1.53 -5.45 -2.57
C SER A 188 2.45 -6.43 -3.28
N ILE A 189 2.70 -7.64 -2.73
CA ILE A 189 3.62 -8.63 -3.32
C ILE A 189 3.26 -9.02 -4.75
N ALA A 190 1.98 -8.94 -5.13
CA ALA A 190 1.54 -9.19 -6.51
C ALA A 190 2.22 -8.21 -7.50
N PHE A 191 2.39 -6.95 -7.12
CA PHE A 191 3.10 -5.97 -7.95
C PHE A 191 4.59 -6.33 -8.06
N ASP A 192 5.22 -6.74 -6.96
CA ASP A 192 6.65 -7.13 -6.92
C ASP A 192 6.92 -8.33 -7.83
N ILE A 193 6.09 -9.37 -7.70
CA ILE A 193 6.19 -10.60 -8.49
C ILE A 193 6.02 -10.31 -9.98
N GLY A 194 5.01 -9.52 -10.34
CA GLY A 194 4.73 -9.19 -11.74
C GLY A 194 5.79 -8.28 -12.36
N ALA A 195 6.29 -7.30 -11.60
CA ALA A 195 7.32 -6.39 -12.08
C ALA A 195 8.64 -7.11 -12.35
N TYR A 196 9.01 -8.12 -11.55
CA TYR A 196 10.20 -8.92 -11.81
C TYR A 196 10.10 -9.66 -13.15
N ALA A 197 9.02 -10.39 -13.41
CA ALA A 197 8.82 -11.10 -14.69
C ALA A 197 8.67 -10.17 -15.90
N TYR A 198 8.23 -8.93 -15.68
CA TYR A 198 8.15 -7.95 -16.76
C TYR A 198 9.54 -7.62 -17.32
N TYR A 199 10.54 -7.47 -16.45
CA TYR A 199 11.90 -7.08 -16.84
C TYR A 199 12.86 -8.26 -17.04
N VAL A 200 12.74 -9.30 -16.23
CA VAL A 200 13.67 -10.42 -16.21
C VAL A 200 13.06 -11.62 -16.93
N LYS A 201 13.73 -12.07 -17.99
CA LYS A 201 13.36 -13.27 -18.76
C LYS A 201 14.56 -14.19 -18.89
N PRO A 202 14.36 -15.53 -18.86
CA PRO A 202 15.46 -16.47 -19.00
C PRO A 202 16.07 -16.42 -20.41
N LYS A 203 17.38 -16.15 -20.50
CA LYS A 203 18.13 -16.23 -21.77
C LYS A 203 18.95 -17.52 -21.88
N ASN A 204 19.34 -18.10 -20.76
CA ASN A 204 20.16 -19.30 -20.67
C ASN A 204 19.73 -20.15 -19.45
N PHE A 205 20.42 -21.25 -19.25
CA PHE A 205 20.14 -22.19 -18.15
C PHE A 205 20.26 -21.55 -16.76
N ASP A 206 21.33 -20.79 -16.51
CA ASP A 206 21.56 -20.15 -15.21
C ASP A 206 20.49 -19.11 -14.88
N ASP A 207 20.05 -18.34 -15.88
CA ASP A 207 18.93 -17.41 -15.72
C ASP A 207 17.63 -18.15 -15.35
N ALA A 208 17.40 -19.32 -15.96
CA ALA A 208 16.24 -20.15 -15.66
C ALA A 208 16.29 -20.71 -14.23
N GLU A 209 17.46 -21.17 -13.74
CA GLU A 209 17.62 -21.61 -12.35
C GLU A 209 17.38 -20.47 -11.36
N LYS A 210 18.02 -19.30 -11.57
CA LYS A 210 17.81 -18.11 -10.73
C LYS A 210 16.34 -17.68 -10.70
N MET A 211 15.66 -17.76 -11.84
CA MET A 211 14.24 -17.41 -11.94
C MET A 211 13.38 -18.31 -11.04
N ILE A 212 13.57 -19.62 -11.10
CA ILE A 212 12.87 -20.59 -10.24
C ILE A 212 13.16 -20.30 -8.75
N GLU A 213 14.42 -20.04 -8.40
CA GLU A 213 14.80 -19.67 -7.04
C GLU A 213 14.01 -18.43 -6.55
N LYS A 214 13.92 -17.36 -7.35
CA LYS A 214 13.17 -16.16 -6.98
C LYS A 214 11.68 -16.42 -6.78
N ILE A 215 11.07 -17.28 -7.59
CA ILE A 215 9.67 -17.66 -7.41
C ILE A 215 9.48 -18.33 -6.04
N LEU A 216 10.30 -19.33 -5.73
CA LEU A 216 10.21 -20.10 -4.47
C LEU A 216 10.50 -19.26 -3.22
N LEU A 217 11.35 -18.24 -3.31
CA LEU A 217 11.62 -17.34 -2.18
C LEU A 217 10.38 -16.58 -1.68
N ASN A 218 9.33 -16.41 -2.51
CA ASN A 218 8.08 -15.80 -2.08
C ASN A 218 7.39 -16.59 -0.96
N LYS A 219 7.58 -17.92 -0.93
CA LYS A 219 7.06 -18.80 0.13
C LYS A 219 7.55 -18.35 1.49
N GLN A 220 8.86 -18.09 1.61
CA GLN A 220 9.48 -17.66 2.86
C GLN A 220 8.89 -16.31 3.33
N SER A 221 8.68 -15.38 2.40
CA SER A 221 8.04 -14.09 2.69
C SER A 221 6.65 -14.24 3.30
N ILE A 222 5.78 -15.01 2.63
CA ILE A 222 4.37 -15.18 3.01
C ILE A 222 4.26 -15.98 4.31
N THR A 223 5.04 -17.06 4.45
CA THR A 223 5.06 -17.86 5.69
C THR A 223 5.62 -17.07 6.86
N GLN A 224 6.66 -16.24 6.66
CA GLN A 224 7.18 -15.39 7.73
C GLN A 224 6.16 -14.32 8.15
N TYR A 225 5.41 -13.75 7.21
CA TYR A 225 4.34 -12.81 7.54
C TYR A 225 3.26 -13.48 8.41
N MET A 226 2.86 -14.71 8.07
CA MET A 226 1.98 -15.52 8.92
C MET A 226 2.56 -15.75 10.32
N ALA A 227 3.86 -16.07 10.42
CA ALA A 227 4.55 -16.25 11.70
C ALA A 227 4.59 -14.95 12.53
N ASN A 228 4.68 -13.78 11.89
CA ASN A 228 4.57 -12.50 12.58
C ASN A 228 3.17 -12.26 13.15
N MET A 229 2.11 -12.67 12.45
CA MET A 229 0.74 -12.61 12.98
C MET A 229 0.55 -13.55 14.19
N GLN A 230 1.16 -14.73 14.15
CA GLN A 230 1.19 -15.65 15.29
C GLN A 230 1.97 -15.04 16.48
N LEU A 231 3.06 -14.34 16.21
CA LEU A 231 3.78 -13.58 17.22
C LEU A 231 2.91 -12.45 17.80
N GLY A 232 2.11 -11.78 16.98
CA GLY A 232 1.15 -10.75 17.42
C GLY A 232 0.18 -11.26 18.48
N VAL A 233 -0.34 -12.48 18.33
CA VAL A 233 -1.17 -13.13 19.36
C VAL A 233 -0.40 -13.27 20.68
N LYS A 234 0.86 -13.70 20.63
CA LYS A 234 1.71 -13.88 21.83
C LYS A 234 2.10 -12.55 22.48
N THR A 235 2.29 -11.50 21.69
CA THR A 235 2.70 -10.18 22.20
C THR A 235 1.51 -9.34 22.65
N GLY A 236 0.28 -9.70 22.25
CA GLY A 236 -0.94 -8.92 22.49
C GLY A 236 -1.20 -7.86 21.42
N MET A 237 -0.50 -7.94 20.28
CA MET A 237 -0.73 -7.12 19.10
C MET A 237 -1.73 -7.82 18.18
N VAL A 238 -3.01 -7.67 18.47
CA VAL A 238 -4.11 -8.21 17.65
C VAL A 238 -5.17 -7.13 17.44
N ARG A 239 -5.77 -7.08 16.26
CA ARG A 239 -6.83 -6.12 15.95
C ARG A 239 -8.17 -6.53 16.55
N SER A 240 -9.13 -5.61 16.54
CA SER A 240 -10.53 -5.96 16.82
C SER A 240 -11.09 -6.89 15.74
N LYS A 241 -12.08 -7.70 16.08
CA LYS A 241 -12.73 -8.67 15.19
C LYS A 241 -13.24 -8.05 13.90
N PHE A 242 -13.83 -6.86 13.98
CA PHE A 242 -14.28 -6.09 12.81
C PHE A 242 -13.12 -5.77 11.85
N ASN A 243 -11.99 -5.32 12.40
CA ASN A 243 -10.81 -4.98 11.62
C ASN A 243 -10.13 -6.23 11.05
N CYS A 244 -10.11 -7.35 11.78
CA CYS A 244 -9.62 -8.63 11.25
C CYS A 244 -10.44 -9.10 10.05
N ILE A 245 -11.78 -9.13 10.16
CA ILE A 245 -12.67 -9.52 9.05
C ILE A 245 -12.44 -8.60 7.85
N SER A 246 -12.42 -7.28 8.09
CA SER A 246 -12.18 -6.30 7.02
C SER A 246 -10.81 -6.47 6.36
N GLY A 247 -9.78 -6.80 7.14
CA GLY A 247 -8.43 -7.06 6.64
C GLY A 247 -8.34 -8.36 5.82
N ILE A 248 -9.03 -9.41 6.25
CA ILE A 248 -9.13 -10.68 5.49
C ILE A 248 -9.82 -10.44 4.15
N ASP A 249 -10.98 -9.77 4.16
CA ASP A 249 -11.71 -9.49 2.92
C ASP A 249 -10.89 -8.59 1.98
N ALA A 250 -10.18 -7.58 2.50
CA ALA A 250 -9.30 -6.72 1.71
C ALA A 250 -8.08 -7.48 1.14
N PHE A 251 -7.49 -8.39 1.91
CA PHE A 251 -6.41 -9.26 1.44
C PHE A 251 -6.87 -10.18 0.31
N LYS A 252 -8.02 -10.83 0.48
CA LYS A 252 -8.61 -11.72 -0.55
C LYS A 252 -8.89 -10.99 -1.86
N GLN A 253 -9.22 -9.70 -1.81
CA GLN A 253 -9.40 -8.88 -3.01
C GLN A 253 -8.10 -8.64 -3.80
N LYS A 254 -6.92 -8.75 -3.16
CA LYS A 254 -5.62 -8.67 -3.85
C LYS A 254 -5.29 -9.94 -4.65
N PHE A 255 -5.90 -11.07 -4.28
CA PHE A 255 -5.67 -12.39 -4.88
C PHE A 255 -7.01 -13.05 -5.26
N PRO A 256 -7.80 -12.44 -6.16
CA PRO A 256 -9.19 -12.80 -6.38
C PRO A 256 -9.39 -14.19 -6.99
N LYS A 257 -8.45 -14.71 -7.80
CA LYS A 257 -8.55 -16.04 -8.40
C LYS A 257 -8.25 -17.11 -7.36
N ILE A 258 -7.18 -16.93 -6.59
CA ILE A 258 -6.82 -17.84 -5.49
C ILE A 258 -7.93 -17.87 -4.44
N SER A 259 -8.41 -16.68 -4.04
CA SER A 259 -9.35 -16.51 -2.92
C SER A 259 -10.79 -16.92 -3.24
N ALA A 260 -11.13 -17.15 -4.51
CA ALA A 260 -12.48 -17.52 -4.92
C ALA A 260 -12.90 -18.87 -4.32
N ASP A 261 -12.02 -19.87 -4.45
CA ASP A 261 -12.26 -21.25 -3.99
C ASP A 261 -11.14 -21.78 -3.08
N ASN A 262 -10.23 -20.89 -2.64
CA ASN A 262 -9.02 -21.24 -1.89
C ASN A 262 -8.18 -22.31 -2.63
N ASP A 263 -8.12 -22.19 -3.96
CA ASP A 263 -7.39 -23.10 -4.84
C ASP A 263 -5.99 -22.55 -5.14
N PRO A 264 -4.91 -23.24 -4.71
CA PRO A 264 -3.56 -22.78 -4.98
C PRO A 264 -3.23 -22.79 -6.48
N ASN A 265 -3.86 -23.65 -7.30
CA ASN A 265 -3.63 -23.71 -8.74
C ASN A 265 -4.17 -22.47 -9.47
N ALA A 266 -5.17 -21.80 -8.89
CA ALA A 266 -5.74 -20.59 -9.45
C ALA A 266 -4.74 -19.42 -9.49
N VAL A 267 -3.57 -19.53 -8.82
CA VAL A 267 -2.45 -18.58 -8.99
C VAL A 267 -2.07 -18.41 -10.45
N LEU A 268 -2.12 -19.49 -11.27
CA LEU A 268 -1.77 -19.44 -12.70
C LEU A 268 -2.73 -18.56 -13.52
N SER A 269 -3.90 -18.23 -12.97
CA SER A 269 -4.87 -17.32 -13.57
C SER A 269 -4.79 -15.90 -13.01
N GLU A 270 -3.90 -15.63 -12.05
CA GLU A 270 -3.72 -14.30 -11.49
C GLU A 270 -2.95 -13.39 -12.46
N TRP A 271 -3.36 -12.12 -12.51
CA TRP A 271 -2.80 -11.15 -13.46
C TRP A 271 -1.28 -10.96 -13.29
N PHE A 272 -0.77 -11.07 -12.06
CA PHE A 272 0.62 -10.77 -11.75
C PHE A 272 1.59 -11.89 -12.15
N VAL A 273 1.10 -13.12 -12.39
CA VAL A 273 1.97 -14.22 -12.87
C VAL A 273 1.96 -14.37 -14.38
N GLN A 274 1.11 -13.63 -15.11
CA GLN A 274 0.98 -13.77 -16.56
C GLN A 274 2.29 -13.49 -17.31
N GLY A 275 3.18 -12.67 -16.73
CA GLY A 275 4.53 -12.43 -17.25
C GLY A 275 5.43 -13.67 -17.26
N TYR A 276 5.18 -14.66 -16.37
CA TYR A 276 5.92 -15.92 -16.30
C TYR A 276 5.36 -16.98 -17.24
N ILE A 277 4.04 -16.99 -17.49
CA ILE A 277 3.39 -18.05 -18.28
C ILE A 277 3.10 -17.66 -19.73
N GLY A 278 3.29 -16.39 -20.08
CA GLY A 278 3.10 -15.89 -21.45
C GLY A 278 4.17 -16.39 -22.44
N ALA A 279 3.80 -16.47 -23.72
CA ALA A 279 4.71 -16.93 -24.79
C ALA A 279 6.02 -16.11 -24.90
N GLU A 280 5.96 -14.83 -24.55
CA GLU A 280 7.11 -13.94 -24.55
C GLU A 280 8.13 -14.23 -23.44
N PHE A 281 7.78 -15.03 -22.42
CA PHE A 281 8.66 -15.35 -21.29
C PHE A 281 9.85 -16.21 -21.72
N THR A 282 9.61 -17.26 -22.50
CA THR A 282 10.63 -18.23 -22.94
C THR A 282 11.20 -17.96 -24.32
N LYS A 283 10.83 -16.84 -24.95
CA LYS A 283 11.21 -16.51 -26.33
C LYS A 283 12.72 -16.49 -26.57
N SER A 284 13.49 -16.02 -25.59
CA SER A 284 14.96 -15.96 -25.66
C SER A 284 15.65 -17.20 -25.08
N PHE A 285 14.89 -18.14 -24.51
CA PHE A 285 15.44 -19.36 -23.92
C PHE A 285 15.70 -20.37 -25.05
N SER A 286 16.94 -20.83 -25.20
CA SER A 286 17.31 -21.67 -26.34
C SER A 286 16.70 -23.07 -26.25
N LYS A 287 16.58 -23.77 -27.39
CA LYS A 287 16.16 -25.18 -27.39
C LYS A 287 17.17 -26.05 -26.62
N ALA A 288 18.46 -25.82 -26.83
CA ALA A 288 19.51 -26.56 -26.15
C ALA A 288 19.39 -26.43 -24.62
N ASP A 289 19.08 -25.24 -24.10
CA ASP A 289 18.93 -25.07 -22.65
C ASP A 289 17.61 -25.64 -22.11
N ARG A 290 16.53 -25.65 -22.91
CA ARG A 290 15.31 -26.39 -22.58
C ARG A 290 15.54 -27.90 -22.49
N ASP A 291 16.29 -28.45 -23.44
CA ASP A 291 16.61 -29.88 -23.47
C ASP A 291 17.48 -30.25 -22.25
N LYS A 292 18.52 -29.44 -21.95
CA LYS A 292 19.30 -29.56 -20.70
C LYS A 292 18.41 -29.51 -19.44
N TRP A 293 17.38 -28.67 -19.44
CA TRP A 293 16.46 -28.59 -18.30
C TRP A 293 15.66 -29.87 -18.12
N VAL A 294 15.15 -30.44 -19.21
CA VAL A 294 14.46 -31.74 -19.18
C VAL A 294 15.40 -32.84 -18.70
N ASP A 295 16.63 -32.88 -19.21
CA ASP A 295 17.63 -33.86 -18.80
C ASP A 295 17.95 -33.78 -17.30
N ARG A 296 18.00 -32.57 -16.73
CA ARG A 296 18.33 -32.37 -15.32
C ARG A 296 17.16 -32.62 -14.38
N TYR A 297 15.97 -32.14 -14.73
CA TYR A 297 14.82 -32.10 -13.80
C TYR A 297 13.69 -33.07 -14.15
N ASN A 298 13.79 -33.77 -15.28
CA ASN A 298 12.76 -34.69 -15.78
C ASN A 298 11.37 -34.04 -15.94
N LYS A 299 11.36 -32.74 -16.24
CA LYS A 299 10.17 -31.95 -16.56
C LYS A 299 10.55 -30.77 -17.44
N THR A 300 9.60 -30.24 -18.20
CA THR A 300 9.83 -29.01 -18.97
C THR A 300 10.06 -27.82 -18.05
N PHE A 301 10.78 -26.81 -18.56
CA PHE A 301 10.96 -25.56 -17.81
C PHE A 301 9.61 -24.91 -17.44
N MET A 302 8.64 -24.90 -18.35
CA MET A 302 7.31 -24.35 -18.07
C MET A 302 6.51 -25.15 -17.03
N GLN A 303 6.67 -26.48 -16.99
CA GLN A 303 6.12 -27.27 -15.88
C GLN A 303 6.75 -26.86 -14.55
N SER A 304 8.07 -26.66 -14.52
CA SER A 304 8.76 -26.20 -13.30
C SER A 304 8.26 -24.83 -12.86
N VAL A 305 8.16 -23.87 -13.77
CA VAL A 305 7.60 -22.54 -13.50
C VAL A 305 6.19 -22.63 -12.92
N ASN A 306 5.31 -23.45 -13.52
CA ASN A 306 3.95 -23.61 -13.02
C ASN A 306 3.91 -24.25 -11.63
N ASP A 307 4.65 -25.35 -11.42
CA ASP A 307 4.74 -26.03 -10.13
C ASP A 307 5.24 -25.07 -9.04
N ASP A 308 6.28 -24.28 -9.34
CA ASP A 308 6.93 -23.40 -8.38
C ASP A 308 6.11 -22.13 -8.12
N LEU A 309 5.32 -21.63 -9.09
CA LEU A 309 4.33 -20.58 -8.84
C LEU A 309 3.23 -21.08 -7.88
N ILE A 310 2.79 -22.33 -8.04
CA ILE A 310 1.81 -22.96 -7.14
C ILE A 310 2.42 -23.18 -5.75
N GLU A 311 3.60 -23.78 -5.65
CA GLU A 311 4.25 -24.06 -4.36
C GLU A 311 4.74 -22.78 -3.66
N GLY A 312 5.32 -21.86 -4.43
CA GLY A 312 5.98 -20.65 -3.94
C GLY A 312 5.03 -19.53 -3.57
N ILE A 313 3.86 -19.46 -4.21
CA ILE A 313 2.93 -18.33 -4.09
C ILE A 313 1.49 -18.81 -3.82
N GLY A 314 0.95 -19.69 -4.68
CA GLY A 314 -0.43 -20.15 -4.58
C GLY A 314 -0.76 -20.80 -3.23
N GLN A 315 -0.01 -21.83 -2.85
CA GLN A 315 -0.19 -22.56 -1.61
C GLN A 315 0.04 -21.67 -0.36
N PRO A 316 1.13 -20.88 -0.26
CA PRO A 316 1.34 -20.01 0.89
C PRO A 316 0.24 -18.94 1.06
N ILE A 317 -0.31 -18.39 -0.02
CA ILE A 317 -1.46 -17.46 0.06
C ILE A 317 -2.69 -18.18 0.61
N VAL A 318 -3.00 -19.38 0.12
CA VAL A 318 -4.11 -20.20 0.62
C VAL A 318 -3.93 -20.51 2.11
N ASP A 319 -2.71 -20.89 2.52
CA ASP A 319 -2.40 -21.19 3.92
C ASP A 319 -2.57 -19.95 4.81
N LEU A 320 -2.09 -18.78 4.35
CA LEU A 320 -2.29 -17.52 5.06
C LEU A 320 -3.78 -17.16 5.19
N ILE A 321 -4.58 -17.32 4.13
CA ILE A 321 -6.04 -17.09 4.17
C ILE A 321 -6.68 -18.03 5.20
N LYS A 322 -6.37 -19.33 5.16
CA LYS A 322 -6.91 -20.33 6.09
C LYS A 322 -6.52 -20.03 7.52
N TYR A 323 -5.27 -19.66 7.78
CA TYR A 323 -4.82 -19.25 9.11
C TYR A 323 -5.60 -18.03 9.59
N MET A 324 -5.75 -17.01 8.74
CA MET A 324 -6.48 -15.80 9.14
C MET A 324 -7.95 -16.08 9.44
N GLU A 325 -8.63 -16.87 8.61
CA GLU A 325 -10.06 -17.19 8.73
C GLU A 325 -10.36 -18.15 9.89
N ASN A 326 -9.54 -19.18 10.08
CA ASN A 326 -9.87 -20.29 10.98
C ASN A 326 -9.15 -20.22 12.34
N GLU A 327 -8.00 -19.54 12.41
CA GLU A 327 -7.17 -19.48 13.62
C GLU A 327 -7.06 -18.05 14.16
N HIS A 328 -6.46 -17.13 13.38
CA HIS A 328 -6.20 -15.77 13.84
C HIS A 328 -7.48 -15.03 14.24
N LEU A 329 -8.56 -15.21 13.47
CA LEU A 329 -9.85 -14.57 13.74
C LEU A 329 -10.40 -14.88 15.14
N ARG A 330 -10.09 -16.06 15.69
CA ARG A 330 -10.47 -16.45 17.06
C ARG A 330 -9.75 -15.62 18.11
N HIS A 331 -8.56 -15.11 17.81
CA HIS A 331 -7.78 -14.28 18.71
C HIS A 331 -8.11 -12.79 18.63
N CYS A 332 -8.92 -12.38 17.63
CA CYS A 332 -9.27 -10.99 17.44
C CYS A 332 -10.17 -10.44 18.55
N LEU A 333 -9.91 -9.20 18.92
CA LEU A 333 -10.47 -8.59 20.12
C LEU A 333 -11.93 -8.19 19.93
N PRO A 334 -12.77 -8.27 20.98
CA PRO A 334 -14.04 -7.56 21.01
C PRO A 334 -13.86 -6.06 20.73
N ARG A 335 -14.91 -5.40 20.21
CA ARG A 335 -14.85 -4.01 19.73
C ARG A 335 -14.50 -3.02 20.85
N ASP A 336 -14.91 -3.33 22.07
CA ASP A 336 -14.78 -2.54 23.29
C ASP A 336 -13.46 -2.78 24.04
N VAL A 337 -12.64 -3.76 23.63
CA VAL A 337 -11.35 -4.06 24.29
C VAL A 337 -10.22 -3.19 23.75
N ALA A 338 -10.11 -3.08 22.44
CA ALA A 338 -9.17 -2.18 21.78
C ALA A 338 -9.74 -1.69 20.45
N SER A 339 -9.89 -0.38 20.35
CA SER A 339 -10.38 0.37 19.20
C SER A 339 -9.26 0.82 18.26
N GLY A 340 -8.01 0.84 18.74
CA GLY A 340 -6.85 1.26 17.95
C GLY A 340 -5.50 0.84 18.55
N ILE A 341 -4.42 1.12 17.82
CA ILE A 341 -3.07 0.73 18.21
C ILE A 341 -2.62 1.32 19.55
N ALA A 342 -3.14 2.48 19.94
CA ALA A 342 -2.83 3.15 21.20
C ALA A 342 -3.19 2.33 22.46
N GLU A 343 -4.09 1.36 22.31
CA GLU A 343 -4.56 0.46 23.38
C GLU A 343 -3.86 -0.90 23.35
N LEU A 344 -2.94 -1.11 22.40
CA LEU A 344 -2.15 -2.32 22.25
C LEU A 344 -0.76 -2.16 22.87
N PRO A 345 -0.12 -3.27 23.28
CA PRO A 345 -0.64 -4.63 23.33
C PRO A 345 -1.60 -4.89 24.49
N VAL A 346 -2.58 -5.79 24.29
CA VAL A 346 -3.46 -6.27 25.38
C VAL A 346 -2.69 -7.14 26.38
N GLN A 347 -3.17 -7.23 27.63
CA GLN A 347 -2.47 -7.92 28.73
C GLN A 347 -2.58 -9.47 28.68
N PHE A 348 -3.66 -9.98 28.11
CA PHE A 348 -3.97 -11.41 28.06
C PHE A 348 -4.26 -11.84 26.62
N ILE A 349 -3.99 -13.10 26.31
CA ILE A 349 -4.38 -13.71 25.04
C ILE A 349 -5.90 -13.85 25.03
N TYR A 350 -6.55 -13.48 23.92
CA TYR A 350 -7.98 -13.66 23.71
C TYR A 350 -8.26 -14.89 22.87
N VAL A 351 -9.37 -15.59 23.14
CA VAL A 351 -9.90 -16.67 22.33
C VAL A 351 -11.42 -16.54 22.28
N ASP A 352 -11.97 -16.51 21.08
CA ASP A 352 -13.41 -16.41 20.78
C ASP A 352 -14.10 -15.25 21.54
N GLY A 353 -13.39 -14.12 21.65
CA GLY A 353 -13.87 -12.90 22.31
C GLY A 353 -13.62 -12.83 23.83
N ASN A 354 -13.12 -13.89 24.46
CA ASN A 354 -12.86 -13.92 25.90
C ASN A 354 -11.36 -13.85 26.22
N ALA A 355 -11.00 -13.07 27.23
CA ALA A 355 -9.65 -13.06 27.78
C ALA A 355 -9.35 -14.40 28.46
N THR A 356 -8.19 -14.97 28.16
CA THR A 356 -7.69 -16.19 28.81
C THR A 356 -6.82 -15.85 30.03
N ASN A 357 -6.42 -16.86 30.80
CA ASN A 357 -5.44 -16.69 31.88
C ASN A 357 -3.98 -16.54 31.38
N ASN A 358 -3.74 -16.72 30.08
CA ASN A 358 -2.40 -16.64 29.49
C ASN A 358 -2.03 -15.18 29.24
N ARG A 359 -0.96 -14.72 29.88
CA ARG A 359 -0.43 -13.36 29.70
C ARG A 359 0.34 -13.23 28.40
N THR A 360 0.21 -12.07 27.76
CA THR A 360 1.03 -11.69 26.61
C THR A 360 2.41 -11.21 27.05
N THR A 361 3.41 -11.34 26.17
CA THR A 361 4.78 -10.89 26.49
C THR A 361 4.89 -9.36 26.53
N ARG A 362 4.11 -8.66 25.69
CA ARG A 362 4.14 -7.20 25.49
C ARG A 362 5.54 -6.66 25.20
N ARG A 363 6.37 -7.48 24.57
CA ARG A 363 7.77 -7.15 24.27
C ARG A 363 8.08 -7.43 22.81
N LEU A 364 8.90 -6.56 22.23
CA LEU A 364 9.47 -6.78 20.90
C LEU A 364 10.37 -8.02 20.91
N PRO A 365 10.37 -8.82 19.83
CA PRO A 365 11.38 -9.86 19.67
C PRO A 365 12.77 -9.21 19.56
N ILE A 366 13.85 -9.97 19.72
CA ILE A 366 15.25 -9.52 19.58
C ILE A 366 15.69 -8.53 20.67
N THR A 367 15.05 -7.36 20.80
CA THR A 367 15.45 -6.31 21.76
C THR A 367 14.88 -6.53 23.16
N GLY A 368 13.72 -7.18 23.27
CA GLY A 368 13.02 -7.36 24.55
C GLY A 368 12.41 -6.06 25.10
N GLU A 369 12.45 -4.96 24.34
CA GLU A 369 11.83 -3.69 24.72
C GLU A 369 10.32 -3.82 24.90
N ILE A 370 9.76 -3.04 25.83
CA ILE A 370 8.30 -3.02 26.06
C ILE A 370 7.63 -2.33 24.88
N LEU A 371 6.62 -3.00 24.31
CA LEU A 371 5.75 -2.41 23.30
C LEU A 371 4.82 -1.37 23.93
N ASP A 372 4.79 -0.18 23.35
CA ASP A 372 3.92 0.93 23.76
C ASP A 372 3.13 1.43 22.56
N GLY A 373 1.86 1.01 22.47
CA GLY A 373 0.98 1.41 21.39
C GLY A 373 0.70 2.91 21.31
N LYS A 374 0.78 3.64 22.43
CA LYS A 374 0.63 5.12 22.40
C LYS A 374 1.83 5.75 21.71
N LYS A 375 3.03 5.23 21.98
CA LYS A 375 4.25 5.62 21.27
C LYS A 375 4.15 5.25 19.79
N SER A 376 3.69 4.04 19.46
CA SER A 376 3.47 3.63 18.07
C SER A 376 2.50 4.57 17.34
N TYR A 377 1.37 4.93 17.96
CA TYR A 377 0.42 5.89 17.38
C TYR A 377 1.07 7.25 17.11
N LYS A 378 1.84 7.78 18.09
CA LYS A 378 2.58 9.04 17.94
C LYS A 378 3.61 8.98 16.82
N ASN A 379 4.28 7.85 16.62
CA ASN A 379 5.25 7.67 15.54
C ASN A 379 4.61 7.62 14.15
N ILE A 380 3.40 7.05 14.03
CA ILE A 380 2.69 6.90 12.76
C ILE A 380 2.00 8.21 12.35
N LEU A 381 1.50 8.98 13.32
CA LEU A 381 0.68 10.18 13.07
C LEU A 381 1.31 11.21 12.10
N PRO A 382 2.62 11.55 12.19
CA PRO A 382 3.25 12.50 11.29
C PRO A 382 3.13 12.16 9.81
N TYR A 383 3.02 10.87 9.44
CA TYR A 383 2.79 10.47 8.05
C TYR A 383 1.52 11.10 7.47
N PHE A 384 0.44 11.14 8.25
CA PHE A 384 -0.87 11.65 7.80
C PHE A 384 -1.02 13.15 7.96
N THR A 385 -0.40 13.72 8.99
CA THR A 385 -0.52 15.14 9.31
C THR A 385 0.55 15.97 8.61
N THR A 386 1.58 15.34 8.06
CA THR A 386 2.78 15.99 7.49
C THR A 386 3.43 16.99 8.46
N SER A 387 3.21 16.82 9.77
CA SER A 387 3.65 17.74 10.82
C SER A 387 3.83 17.01 12.15
N GLU A 388 4.57 17.63 13.07
CA GLU A 388 4.81 17.13 14.43
C GLU A 388 3.65 17.43 15.40
N ILE A 389 2.43 17.63 14.88
CA ILE A 389 1.25 17.89 15.69
C ILE A 389 0.93 16.67 16.57
N THR A 390 0.66 16.90 17.85
CA THR A 390 0.39 15.81 18.80
C THR A 390 -1.06 15.32 18.70
N PRO A 391 -1.34 14.04 19.04
CA PRO A 391 -2.71 13.53 19.14
C PRO A 391 -3.60 14.40 20.05
N GLU A 392 -3.05 14.85 21.17
CA GLU A 392 -3.74 15.69 22.15
C GLU A 392 -4.13 17.03 21.51
N ARG A 393 -3.22 17.65 20.74
CA ARG A 393 -3.49 18.91 20.03
C ARG A 393 -4.53 18.75 18.94
N ILE A 394 -4.50 17.64 18.18
CA ILE A 394 -5.54 17.33 17.19
C ILE A 394 -6.90 17.22 17.88
N ASN A 395 -6.97 16.52 19.02
CA ASN A 395 -8.21 16.38 19.77
C ASN A 395 -8.76 17.73 20.23
N GLU A 396 -7.90 18.59 20.80
CA GLU A 396 -8.27 19.96 21.19
C GLU A 396 -8.84 20.77 20.02
N ILE A 397 -8.17 20.76 18.86
CA ILE A 397 -8.65 21.46 17.67
C ILE A 397 -10.00 20.90 17.23
N GLY A 398 -10.17 19.57 17.26
CA GLY A 398 -11.43 18.90 16.96
C GLY A 398 -12.57 19.36 17.88
N GLN A 399 -12.32 19.44 19.18
CA GLN A 399 -13.30 19.92 20.17
C GLN A 399 -13.64 21.40 19.96
N GLN A 400 -12.64 22.25 19.68
CA GLN A 400 -12.86 23.66 19.37
C GLN A 400 -13.73 23.83 18.12
N ARG A 401 -13.45 23.07 17.06
CA ARG A 401 -14.24 23.08 15.82
C ARG A 401 -15.66 22.59 16.07
N LEU A 402 -15.83 21.52 16.83
CA LEU A 402 -17.16 21.01 17.20
C LEU A 402 -17.96 22.07 17.96
N LYS A 403 -17.36 22.71 18.97
CA LYS A 403 -17.99 23.79 19.74
C LYS A 403 -18.41 24.98 18.86
N ALA A 404 -17.61 25.32 17.84
CA ALA A 404 -17.91 26.43 16.93
C ALA A 404 -18.98 26.10 15.88
N LEU A 405 -18.98 24.86 15.36
CA LEU A 405 -19.84 24.47 14.24
C LEU A 405 -21.18 23.89 14.69
N TYR A 406 -21.22 23.16 15.80
CA TYR A 406 -22.43 22.48 16.25
C TYR A 406 -23.62 23.43 16.44
N PRO A 407 -23.48 24.62 17.07
CA PRO A 407 -24.60 25.57 17.19
C PRO A 407 -25.12 26.07 15.85
N GLN A 408 -24.25 26.21 14.84
CA GLN A 408 -24.66 26.63 13.49
C GLN A 408 -25.50 25.53 12.82
N ILE A 409 -25.10 24.26 12.98
CA ILE A 409 -25.89 23.13 12.50
C ILE A 409 -27.23 23.04 13.22
N ILE A 410 -27.29 23.31 14.53
CA ILE A 410 -28.56 23.39 15.25
C ILE A 410 -29.46 24.50 14.70
N ALA A 411 -28.91 25.69 14.41
CA ALA A 411 -29.68 26.78 13.81
C ALA A 411 -30.26 26.40 12.44
N ILE A 412 -29.46 25.74 11.60
CA ILE A 412 -29.91 25.20 10.31
C ILE A 412 -31.02 24.16 10.52
N ALA A 413 -30.83 23.22 11.45
CA ALA A 413 -31.82 22.20 11.75
C ALA A 413 -33.16 22.81 12.19
N LYS A 414 -33.13 23.82 13.06
CA LYS A 414 -34.33 24.55 13.51
C LYS A 414 -35.02 25.27 12.35
N ASN A 415 -34.24 25.95 11.50
CA ASN A 415 -34.77 26.66 10.34
C ASN A 415 -35.43 25.70 9.33
N VAL A 416 -34.74 24.63 8.95
CA VAL A 416 -35.23 23.65 7.97
C VAL A 416 -36.46 22.89 8.48
N THR A 417 -36.51 22.57 9.77
CA THR A 417 -37.60 21.76 10.33
C THR A 417 -38.76 22.58 10.91
N GLY A 418 -38.57 23.90 11.08
CA GLY A 418 -39.49 24.77 11.81
C GLY A 418 -39.63 24.47 13.30
N LYS A 419 -38.78 23.61 13.87
CA LYS A 419 -38.83 23.21 15.28
C LYS A 419 -37.98 24.16 16.14
N SER A 420 -38.55 24.66 17.22
CA SER A 420 -37.86 25.56 18.16
C SER A 420 -37.01 24.79 19.19
N ASN A 421 -37.47 23.61 19.62
CA ASN A 421 -36.75 22.71 20.49
C ASN A 421 -35.56 22.06 19.75
N GLU A 422 -34.38 22.05 20.37
CA GLU A 422 -33.16 21.51 19.76
C GLU A 422 -33.23 20.01 19.50
N ALA A 423 -33.63 19.20 20.49
CA ALA A 423 -33.68 17.75 20.34
C ALA A 423 -34.68 17.33 19.26
N GLU A 424 -35.82 18.01 19.19
CA GLU A 424 -36.82 17.80 18.13
C GLU A 424 -36.29 18.22 16.76
N ALA A 425 -35.65 19.40 16.67
CA ALA A 425 -35.05 19.90 15.43
C ALA A 425 -33.97 18.95 14.92
N VAL A 426 -33.06 18.49 15.78
CA VAL A 426 -32.01 17.52 15.42
C VAL A 426 -32.63 16.21 14.94
N THR A 427 -33.63 15.69 15.67
CA THR A 427 -34.29 14.43 15.31
C THR A 427 -35.01 14.54 13.96
N ALA A 428 -35.76 15.62 13.74
CA ALA A 428 -36.45 15.87 12.49
C ALA A 428 -35.47 16.12 11.32
N PHE A 429 -34.41 16.89 11.57
CA PHE A 429 -33.41 17.20 10.55
C PHE A 429 -32.62 15.95 10.13
N ARG A 430 -32.27 15.06 11.07
CA ARG A 430 -31.70 13.75 10.74
C ARG A 430 -32.60 12.93 9.82
N LYS A 431 -33.92 12.90 10.09
CA LYS A 431 -34.89 12.21 9.22
C LYS A 431 -34.92 12.79 7.80
N ILE A 432 -34.74 14.10 7.65
CA ILE A 432 -34.63 14.75 6.34
C ILE A 432 -33.34 14.30 5.64
N LEU A 433 -32.20 14.40 6.32
CA LEU A 433 -30.88 14.03 5.77
C LEU A 433 -30.78 12.55 5.36
N THR A 434 -31.53 11.67 6.03
CA THR A 434 -31.58 10.24 5.71
C THR A 434 -32.82 9.86 4.91
N ASN A 435 -33.62 10.81 4.45
CA ASN A 435 -34.80 10.51 3.63
C ASN A 435 -34.36 9.99 2.26
N GLN A 436 -35.06 8.98 1.73
CA GLN A 436 -34.79 8.43 0.40
C GLN A 436 -34.81 9.51 -0.68
N SER A 437 -35.64 10.55 -0.55
CA SER A 437 -35.68 11.68 -1.49
C SER A 437 -34.38 12.49 -1.56
N SER A 438 -33.44 12.29 -0.63
CA SER A 438 -32.09 12.88 -0.66
C SER A 438 -31.06 12.03 -1.41
N PHE A 439 -31.46 10.87 -1.95
CA PHE A 439 -30.61 9.95 -2.70
C PHE A 439 -31.15 9.75 -4.12
N TYR A 440 -30.28 9.34 -5.05
CA TYR A 440 -30.63 9.17 -6.47
C TYR A 440 -31.52 7.97 -6.80
N ASN A 441 -31.83 7.10 -5.83
CA ASN A 441 -32.59 5.87 -6.05
C ASN A 441 -33.92 5.96 -5.30
N ASP A 442 -35.02 5.46 -5.87
CA ASP A 442 -36.32 5.42 -5.18
C ASP A 442 -36.49 4.18 -4.29
N ALA A 443 -35.65 3.17 -4.50
CA ALA A 443 -35.63 1.92 -3.73
C ALA A 443 -34.27 1.70 -3.05
N PRO A 444 -34.23 1.05 -1.88
CA PRO A 444 -32.98 0.61 -1.28
C PRO A 444 -32.27 -0.38 -2.19
N PHE A 445 -30.94 -0.44 -2.11
CA PHE A 445 -30.19 -1.47 -2.83
C PHE A 445 -30.69 -2.87 -2.42
N PRO A 446 -30.86 -3.78 -3.38
CA PRO A 446 -31.16 -5.17 -3.10
C PRO A 446 -30.20 -5.74 -2.05
N GLN A 447 -30.72 -6.43 -1.04
CA GLN A 447 -29.91 -6.92 0.07
C GLN A 447 -28.73 -7.78 -0.38
N ILE A 448 -28.88 -8.50 -1.50
CA ILE A 448 -27.82 -9.32 -2.07
C ILE A 448 -26.63 -8.50 -2.62
N GLU A 449 -26.84 -7.22 -2.92
CA GLU A 449 -25.85 -6.25 -3.41
C GLU A 449 -25.37 -5.28 -2.32
N SER A 450 -26.02 -5.22 -1.16
CA SER A 450 -25.69 -4.28 -0.08
C SER A 450 -25.26 -4.93 1.24
N ASN A 451 -25.39 -6.26 1.38
CA ASN A 451 -25.00 -6.97 2.59
C ASN A 451 -23.49 -7.30 2.62
N SER A 452 -23.04 -7.88 3.75
CA SER A 452 -21.63 -8.24 3.97
C SER A 452 -21.06 -9.26 2.97
N THR A 453 -21.90 -9.94 2.19
CA THR A 453 -21.51 -10.92 1.17
C THR A 453 -21.62 -10.40 -0.26
N ALA A 454 -22.08 -9.16 -0.47
CA ALA A 454 -22.30 -8.58 -1.79
C ALA A 454 -21.05 -8.63 -2.68
N HIS A 455 -19.89 -8.29 -2.10
CA HIS A 455 -18.59 -8.33 -2.76
C HIS A 455 -18.14 -9.75 -3.20
N LYS A 456 -18.85 -10.81 -2.79
CA LYS A 456 -18.58 -12.22 -3.18
C LYS A 456 -19.55 -12.74 -4.23
N ARG A 457 -20.71 -12.07 -4.42
CA ARG A 457 -21.84 -12.59 -5.21
C ARG A 457 -21.97 -11.94 -6.59
N CYS A 458 -21.51 -10.70 -6.76
CA CYS A 458 -21.56 -9.96 -8.03
C CYS A 458 -20.17 -9.69 -8.62
N THR A 459 -19.28 -10.69 -8.61
CA THR A 459 -17.84 -10.51 -8.96
C THR A 459 -17.49 -10.82 -10.41
N ASP A 460 -18.32 -11.56 -11.12
CA ASP A 460 -18.14 -11.93 -12.52
C ASP A 460 -19.51 -12.14 -13.18
N LEU A 461 -19.54 -12.25 -14.51
CA LEU A 461 -20.79 -12.37 -15.27
C LEU A 461 -21.61 -13.62 -14.90
N ALA A 462 -20.97 -14.74 -14.57
CA ALA A 462 -21.67 -15.98 -14.24
C ALA A 462 -22.34 -15.88 -12.86
N LYS A 463 -21.61 -15.40 -11.86
CA LYS A 463 -22.15 -15.14 -10.51
C LYS A 463 -23.17 -14.00 -10.54
N ALA A 464 -22.94 -12.96 -11.34
CA ALA A 464 -23.88 -11.85 -11.48
C ALA A 464 -25.24 -12.31 -12.00
N ARG A 465 -25.27 -13.11 -13.08
CA ARG A 465 -26.50 -13.72 -13.61
C ARG A 465 -27.23 -14.61 -12.59
N LYS A 466 -26.49 -15.23 -11.67
CA LYS A 466 -27.04 -16.16 -10.68
C LYS A 466 -27.57 -15.47 -9.43
N TYR A 467 -26.89 -14.41 -8.97
CA TYR A 467 -27.11 -13.84 -7.64
C TYR A 467 -27.55 -12.38 -7.66
N CYS A 468 -27.33 -11.64 -8.73
CA CYS A 468 -27.59 -10.21 -8.76
C CYS A 468 -28.90 -9.95 -9.52
N PRO A 469 -29.77 -9.08 -9.00
CA PRO A 469 -31.03 -8.77 -9.63
C PRO A 469 -30.83 -8.10 -11.00
N GLU A 470 -31.71 -8.42 -11.93
CA GLU A 470 -31.85 -7.66 -13.17
C GLU A 470 -32.36 -6.25 -12.83
N ARG A 471 -31.74 -5.22 -13.44
CA ARG A 471 -32.07 -3.82 -13.23
C ARG A 471 -32.51 -3.16 -14.51
#